data_AF-A0A955W5U6-F1
#
_entry.id   AF-A0A955W5U6-F1
#
_cell.length_a   1.000
_cell.length_b   1.000
_cell.length_c   1.000
_cell.angle_alpha   90.00
_cell.angle_beta   90.00
_cell.angle_gamma   90.00
#
_symmetry.space_group_name_H-M   'P 1'
#
loop_
_entity.id
_entity.type
_entity.pdbx_description
1 polymer ?
#
loop_
_entity_poly.entity_id
_entity_poly.type
_entity_poly.pdbx_seq_one_letter_code
_entity_poly.pdbx_strand_id
1 'polypeptide(L)'
;TSFRVGPVARFFTALGAVPAAPEMASELLQSGYKVLAFPGGETDSMRSFADRNRIIFGTRRGYIRLALRENVPIVPVVTAGGHETLIVLTSGERIARMTGIDRVLGMKRWPITLCLPWGLTLGPPILHLPVPTRVYQQVLPPVRFERSGPEAAEDADYVEECHERVHGMMQACLDELLARRKAEG
;
A
#
# COMPACT_ATOMS: atom_id res chain seq x y z
N THR A 1 -7.59 -19.36 0.56
CA THR A 1 -8.72 -18.84 1.36
C THR A 1 -9.73 -18.21 0.43
N SER A 2 -10.99 -18.67 0.46
CA SER A 2 -12.00 -18.45 -0.59
C SER A 2 -12.35 -16.95 -0.78
N PHE A 3 -12.04 -16.43 -1.96
CA PHE A 3 -12.52 -15.12 -2.44
C PHE A 3 -14.01 -15.30 -2.76
N ARG A 4 -14.91 -14.96 -1.82
CA ARG A 4 -16.35 -15.09 -2.06
C ARG A 4 -16.77 -14.18 -3.22
N VAL A 5 -17.33 -14.80 -4.26
CA VAL A 5 -17.69 -14.17 -5.54
C VAL A 5 -18.98 -13.34 -5.38
N GLY A 6 -18.86 -12.17 -4.77
CA GLY A 6 -19.90 -11.14 -4.75
C GLY A 6 -19.80 -10.15 -5.92
N PRO A 7 -20.76 -9.24 -6.10
CA PRO A 7 -20.74 -8.22 -7.18
C PRO A 7 -19.45 -7.38 -7.17
N VAL A 8 -18.96 -7.06 -5.97
CA VAL A 8 -17.71 -6.31 -5.75
C VAL A 8 -16.49 -7.12 -6.21
N ALA A 9 -16.42 -8.41 -5.89
CA ALA A 9 -15.34 -9.29 -6.34
C ALA A 9 -15.31 -9.39 -7.88
N ARG A 10 -16.47 -9.53 -8.53
CA ARG A 10 -16.57 -9.55 -10.00
C ARG A 10 -16.08 -8.25 -10.65
N PHE A 11 -16.44 -7.10 -10.08
CA PHE A 11 -15.97 -5.80 -10.57
C PHE A 11 -14.44 -5.69 -10.49
N PHE A 12 -13.85 -6.04 -9.34
CA PHE A 12 -12.39 -6.03 -9.18
C PHE A 12 -11.68 -7.05 -10.08
N THR A 13 -12.22 -8.26 -10.23
CA THR A 13 -11.67 -9.25 -11.16
C THR A 13 -11.74 -8.79 -12.62
N ALA A 14 -12.81 -8.10 -13.02
CA ALA A 14 -12.89 -7.49 -14.36
C ALA A 14 -11.85 -6.38 -14.57
N LEU A 15 -11.40 -5.72 -13.50
CA LEU A 15 -10.28 -4.77 -13.51
C LEU A 15 -8.91 -5.45 -13.37
N GLY A 16 -8.83 -6.77 -13.44
CA GLY A 16 -7.60 -7.54 -13.34
C GLY A 16 -7.10 -7.77 -11.90
N ALA A 17 -7.90 -7.46 -10.89
CA ALA A 17 -7.53 -7.77 -9.51
C ALA A 17 -7.60 -9.27 -9.27
N VAL A 18 -6.50 -9.81 -8.77
CA VAL A 18 -6.37 -11.21 -8.39
C VAL A 18 -6.37 -11.38 -6.88
N PRO A 19 -6.82 -12.53 -6.35
CA PRO A 19 -6.61 -12.88 -4.95
C PRO A 19 -5.15 -12.66 -4.54
N ALA A 20 -4.95 -12.03 -3.38
CA ALA A 20 -3.61 -11.79 -2.84
C ALA A 20 -2.99 -13.10 -2.33
N ALA A 21 -2.50 -13.93 -3.26
CA ALA A 21 -1.81 -15.18 -3.02
C ALA A 21 -0.42 -15.14 -3.68
N PRO A 22 0.67 -15.46 -2.96
CA PRO A 22 2.02 -15.47 -3.52
C PRO A 22 2.16 -16.34 -4.77
N GLU A 23 1.46 -17.48 -4.81
CA GLU A 23 1.50 -18.45 -5.91
C GLU A 23 0.94 -17.84 -7.19
N MET A 24 -0.17 -17.11 -7.08
CA MET A 24 -0.79 -16.44 -8.22
C MET A 24 0.06 -15.29 -8.75
N ALA A 25 0.70 -14.54 -7.85
CA ALA A 25 1.61 -13.47 -8.25
C ALA A 25 2.86 -14.04 -8.97
N SER A 26 3.37 -15.19 -8.53
CA SER A 26 4.45 -15.93 -9.20
C SER A 26 4.04 -16.39 -10.60
N GLU A 27 2.89 -17.05 -10.74
CA GLU A 27 2.36 -17.50 -12.04
C GLU A 27 2.19 -16.35 -13.04
N LEU A 28 1.68 -15.20 -12.58
CA LEU A 28 1.52 -14.00 -13.42
C LEU A 28 2.87 -13.46 -13.91
N LEU A 29 3.86 -13.37 -13.03
CA LEU A 29 5.21 -12.91 -13.40
C LEU A 29 5.86 -13.87 -14.40
N GLN A 30 5.75 -15.18 -14.17
CA GLN A 30 6.28 -16.21 -15.08
C GLN A 30 5.58 -16.19 -16.45
N SER A 31 4.30 -15.81 -16.48
CA SER A 31 3.52 -15.64 -17.71
C SER A 31 3.79 -14.31 -18.43
N GLY A 32 4.75 -13.50 -17.96
CA GLY A 32 5.16 -12.24 -18.58
C GLY A 32 4.30 -11.03 -18.21
N TYR A 33 3.39 -11.16 -17.24
CA TYR A 33 2.60 -10.03 -16.74
C TYR A 33 3.39 -9.20 -15.72
N LYS A 34 2.94 -7.96 -15.52
CA LYS A 34 3.44 -7.07 -14.47
C LYS A 34 2.53 -7.15 -13.26
N VAL A 35 3.11 -7.23 -12.07
CA VAL A 35 2.35 -7.26 -10.81
C VAL A 35 2.56 -5.95 -10.05
N LEU A 36 1.46 -5.33 -9.63
CA LEU A 36 1.47 -4.17 -8.74
C LEU A 36 1.18 -4.63 -7.32
N ALA A 37 2.10 -4.32 -6.40
CA ALA A 37 1.97 -4.65 -4.99
C ALA A 37 1.90 -3.37 -4.14
N PHE A 38 1.09 -3.41 -3.07
CA PHE A 38 1.00 -2.37 -2.05
C PHE A 38 1.45 -2.94 -0.71
N PRO A 39 2.76 -2.90 -0.37
CA PRO A 39 3.29 -3.61 0.80
C PRO A 39 2.60 -3.21 2.12
N GLY A 40 2.37 -1.91 2.32
CA GLY A 40 1.70 -1.41 3.52
C GLY A 40 0.19 -1.68 3.58
N GLY A 41 -0.45 -1.94 2.43
CA GLY A 41 -1.89 -2.19 2.30
C GLY A 41 -2.74 -1.26 3.15
N GLU A 42 -3.67 -1.83 3.93
CA GLU A 42 -4.55 -1.09 4.84
C GLU A 42 -3.79 -0.19 5.84
N THR A 43 -2.57 -0.54 6.25
CA THR A 43 -1.82 0.26 7.23
C THR A 43 -1.32 1.55 6.65
N ASP A 44 -0.81 1.48 5.43
CA ASP A 44 -0.32 2.66 4.73
C ASP A 44 -1.47 3.49 4.19
N SER A 45 -2.54 2.86 3.69
CA SER A 45 -3.68 3.57 3.11
C SER A 45 -4.53 4.27 4.17
N MET A 46 -4.62 3.72 5.39
CA MET A 46 -5.45 4.26 6.48
C MET A 46 -4.62 4.93 7.57
N ARG A 47 -3.38 5.34 7.24
CA ARG A 47 -2.52 6.09 8.15
C ARG A 47 -3.15 7.44 8.51
N SER A 48 -2.85 7.91 9.72
CA SER A 48 -3.35 9.19 10.18
C SER A 48 -2.82 10.34 9.32
N PHE A 49 -3.52 11.47 9.28
CA PHE A 49 -3.03 12.66 8.60
C PHE A 49 -1.68 13.17 9.18
N ALA A 50 -1.39 12.89 10.46
CA ALA A 50 -0.10 13.20 11.05
C ALA A 50 1.04 12.39 10.39
N ASP A 51 0.76 11.15 9.99
CA ASP A 51 1.70 10.24 9.32
C ASP A 51 1.64 10.32 7.79
N ARG A 52 0.91 11.28 7.22
CA ARG A 52 0.68 11.36 5.76
C ARG A 52 1.96 11.39 4.91
N ASN A 53 3.05 11.91 5.49
CA ASN A 53 4.37 12.06 4.87
C ASN A 53 5.33 10.89 5.15
N ARG A 54 4.83 9.76 5.66
CA ARG A 54 5.63 8.58 5.99
C ARG A 54 5.13 7.36 5.24
N ILE A 55 6.05 6.54 4.76
CA ILE A 55 5.75 5.24 4.15
C ILE A 55 5.73 4.17 5.25
N ILE A 56 4.61 3.44 5.38
CA ILE A 56 4.42 2.45 6.45
C ILE A 56 4.12 1.07 5.88
N PHE A 57 5.17 0.30 5.58
CA PHE A 57 5.03 -1.07 5.09
C PHE A 57 4.74 -2.10 6.19
N GLY A 58 5.05 -1.76 7.45
CA GLY A 58 4.85 -2.65 8.58
C GLY A 58 5.70 -3.92 8.46
N THR A 59 5.17 -5.06 8.87
CA THR A 59 5.96 -6.31 8.93
C THR A 59 5.93 -7.15 7.65
N ARG A 60 5.41 -6.62 6.53
CA ARG A 60 5.08 -7.41 5.34
C ARG A 60 6.24 -7.43 4.34
N ARG A 61 6.93 -8.58 4.27
CA ARG A 61 8.09 -8.80 3.39
C ARG A 61 7.79 -9.65 2.15
N GLY A 62 6.52 -10.00 1.92
CA GLY A 62 6.12 -10.90 0.84
C GLY A 62 6.49 -10.40 -0.56
N TYR A 63 6.48 -9.09 -0.79
CA TYR A 63 6.84 -8.49 -2.09
C TYR A 63 8.33 -8.63 -2.41
N ILE A 64 9.21 -8.50 -1.40
CA ILE A 64 10.65 -8.76 -1.54
C ILE A 64 10.88 -10.24 -1.81
N ARG A 65 10.28 -11.12 -1.01
CA ARG A 65 10.41 -12.58 -1.20
C ARG A 65 9.97 -13.01 -2.60
N LEU A 66 8.86 -12.47 -3.09
CA LEU A 66 8.38 -12.72 -4.45
C LEU A 66 9.38 -12.23 -5.51
N ALA A 67 9.87 -10.98 -5.39
CA ALA A 67 10.83 -10.42 -6.34
C ALA A 67 12.14 -11.22 -6.38
N LEU A 68 12.62 -11.66 -5.22
CA LEU A 68 13.81 -12.52 -5.09
C LEU A 68 13.58 -13.90 -5.70
N ARG A 69 12.44 -14.54 -5.43
CA ARG A 69 12.10 -15.87 -5.99
C ARG A 69 12.00 -15.85 -7.51
N GLU A 70 11.30 -14.86 -8.06
CA GLU A 70 11.07 -14.75 -9.50
C GLU A 70 12.21 -14.04 -10.25
N ASN A 71 13.25 -13.59 -9.53
CA ASN A 71 14.37 -12.82 -10.07
C ASN A 71 13.92 -11.63 -10.93
N VAL A 72 12.95 -10.86 -10.43
CA VAL A 72 12.40 -9.68 -11.10
C VAL A 72 12.80 -8.40 -10.39
N PRO A 73 13.03 -7.29 -11.11
CA PRO A 73 13.30 -6.01 -10.47
C PRO A 73 12.05 -5.42 -9.84
N ILE A 74 12.22 -4.63 -8.79
CA ILE A 74 11.15 -3.81 -8.22
C ILE A 74 11.25 -2.40 -8.81
N VAL A 75 10.13 -1.86 -9.30
CA VAL A 75 10.05 -0.47 -9.76
C VAL A 75 9.24 0.32 -8.74
N PRO A 76 9.87 1.10 -7.83
CA PRO A 76 9.14 1.86 -6.84
C PRO A 76 8.38 3.02 -7.47
N VAL A 77 7.13 3.20 -7.06
CA VAL A 77 6.30 4.36 -7.43
C VAL A 77 5.92 5.08 -6.15
N VAL A 78 6.29 6.36 -6.06
CA VAL A 78 6.10 7.18 -4.87
C VAL A 78 5.16 8.33 -5.20
N THR A 79 4.18 8.55 -4.33
CA THR A 79 3.14 9.58 -4.53
C THR A 79 3.05 10.48 -3.30
N ALA A 80 3.14 11.79 -3.51
CA ALA A 80 2.96 12.83 -2.49
C ALA A 80 1.67 13.63 -2.74
N GLY A 81 0.93 13.94 -1.66
CA GLY A 81 -0.33 14.69 -1.72
C GLY A 81 -1.59 13.83 -1.91
N GLY A 82 -1.46 12.53 -2.21
CA GLY A 82 -2.61 11.62 -2.34
C GLY A 82 -3.47 11.55 -1.07
N HIS A 83 -2.83 11.45 0.10
CA HIS A 83 -3.48 11.42 1.42
C HIS A 83 -4.10 12.75 1.87
N GLU A 84 -3.96 13.81 1.09
CA GLU A 84 -4.64 15.09 1.35
C GLU A 84 -6.01 15.15 0.67
N THR A 85 -6.31 14.24 -0.26
CA THR A 85 -7.64 14.12 -0.87
C THR A 85 -8.67 13.50 0.08
N LEU A 86 -8.20 12.69 1.04
CA LEU A 86 -9.00 12.04 2.08
C LEU A 86 -8.34 12.23 3.45
N ILE A 87 -8.91 13.10 4.28
CA ILE A 87 -8.37 13.36 5.62
C ILE A 87 -8.80 12.24 6.57
N VAL A 88 -7.90 11.28 6.77
CA VAL A 88 -8.03 10.25 7.80
C VAL A 88 -7.56 10.83 9.14
N LEU A 89 -8.50 11.19 10.01
CA LEU A 89 -8.20 11.81 11.31
C LEU A 89 -7.61 10.80 12.29
N THR A 90 -8.12 9.56 12.28
CA THR A 90 -7.53 8.46 13.04
C THR A 90 -7.63 7.17 12.23
N SER A 91 -6.60 6.32 12.32
CA SER A 91 -6.64 4.98 11.71
C SER A 91 -7.72 4.08 12.32
N GLY A 92 -8.27 4.45 13.50
CA GLY A 92 -9.38 3.76 14.11
C GLY A 92 -9.06 2.37 14.68
N GLU A 93 -7.78 1.99 14.78
CA GLU A 93 -7.35 0.68 15.29
C GLU A 93 -7.83 0.39 16.72
N ARG A 94 -8.01 1.43 17.54
CA ARG A 94 -8.52 1.30 18.91
C ARG A 94 -10.04 1.10 18.92
N ILE A 95 -10.75 1.78 18.03
CA ILE A 95 -12.21 1.71 17.88
C ILE A 95 -12.60 0.33 17.33
N ALA A 96 -11.94 -0.13 16.26
CA ALA A 96 -12.19 -1.44 15.67
C ALA A 96 -11.98 -2.60 16.67
N ARG A 97 -10.94 -2.52 17.52
CA ARG A 97 -10.67 -3.50 18.59
C ARG A 97 -11.68 -3.44 19.73
N MET A 98 -12.19 -2.25 20.08
CA MET A 98 -13.15 -2.09 21.18
C MET A 98 -14.58 -2.47 20.77
N THR A 99 -14.95 -2.29 19.51
CA THR A 99 -16.31 -2.56 19.01
C THR A 99 -16.51 -3.98 18.49
N GLY A 100 -15.43 -4.77 18.34
CA GLY A 100 -15.50 -6.14 17.80
C GLY A 100 -15.88 -6.22 16.32
N ILE A 101 -15.89 -5.08 15.62
CA ILE A 101 -16.21 -4.96 14.20
C ILE A 101 -15.18 -5.70 13.33
N ASP A 102 -13.95 -5.83 13.82
CA ASP A 102 -12.89 -6.63 13.21
C ASP A 102 -13.30 -8.11 13.02
N ARG A 103 -14.04 -8.67 13.98
CA ARG A 103 -14.56 -10.05 13.93
C ARG A 103 -15.79 -10.21 13.05
N VAL A 104 -16.62 -9.17 12.90
CA VAL A 104 -17.90 -9.25 12.18
C VAL A 104 -17.76 -8.87 10.70
N LEU A 105 -16.97 -7.84 10.39
CA LEU A 105 -16.82 -7.29 9.03
C LEU A 105 -15.45 -7.58 8.41
N GLY A 106 -14.50 -8.17 9.16
CA GLY A 106 -13.15 -8.46 8.68
C GLY A 106 -12.27 -7.23 8.42
N MET A 107 -12.76 -6.04 8.78
CA MET A 107 -12.03 -4.78 8.66
C MET A 107 -11.23 -4.53 9.94
N LYS A 108 -9.90 -4.55 9.84
CA LYS A 108 -9.01 -4.40 11.01
C LYS A 108 -8.93 -2.95 11.49
N ARG A 109 -9.40 -1.99 10.69
CA ARG A 109 -9.50 -0.57 11.03
C ARG A 109 -10.85 0.03 10.68
N TRP A 110 -11.34 0.87 11.59
CA TRP A 110 -12.56 1.67 11.40
C TRP A 110 -12.21 3.15 11.47
N PRO A 111 -11.73 3.74 10.36
CA PRO A 111 -11.14 5.06 10.36
C PRO A 111 -12.21 6.09 10.68
N ILE A 112 -11.80 7.14 11.38
CA ILE A 112 -12.59 8.38 11.42
C ILE A 112 -12.04 9.25 10.31
N THR A 113 -12.85 9.48 9.29
CA THR A 113 -12.50 10.33 8.14
C THR A 113 -13.33 11.61 8.18
N LEU A 114 -12.72 12.72 7.80
CA LEU A 114 -13.45 13.97 7.54
C LEU A 114 -13.85 13.97 6.05
N CYS A 115 -15.14 13.75 5.77
CA CYS A 115 -15.69 13.77 4.42
C CYS A 115 -16.43 15.09 4.19
N LEU A 116 -15.83 16.01 3.44
CA LEU A 116 -16.49 17.27 3.08
C LEU A 116 -17.56 17.07 1.98
N PRO A 117 -18.71 17.79 2.03
CA PRO A 117 -19.16 18.71 3.10
C PRO A 117 -19.87 18.02 4.29
N TRP A 118 -20.06 16.70 4.25
CA TRP A 118 -20.90 15.94 5.21
C TRP A 118 -20.33 15.79 6.63
N GLY A 119 -19.08 16.22 6.88
CA GLY A 119 -18.48 16.26 8.22
C GLY A 119 -17.71 14.99 8.59
N LEU A 120 -17.81 14.54 9.85
CA LEU A 120 -17.10 13.36 10.34
C LEU A 120 -17.86 12.08 9.99
N THR A 121 -17.21 11.15 9.30
CA THR A 121 -17.75 9.83 9.01
C THR A 121 -16.96 8.74 9.72
N LEU A 122 -17.68 7.78 10.29
CA LEU A 122 -17.15 6.57 10.91
C LEU A 122 -17.25 5.43 9.90
N GLY A 123 -16.11 4.96 9.38
CA GLY A 123 -16.05 3.84 8.43
C GLY A 123 -15.50 4.24 7.06
N PRO A 124 -15.53 3.32 6.06
CA PRO A 124 -15.04 3.61 4.71
C PRO A 124 -15.76 4.84 4.14
N PRO A 125 -15.05 5.81 3.53
CA PRO A 125 -15.67 7.03 3.03
C PRO A 125 -16.61 6.71 1.86
N ILE A 126 -17.92 6.74 2.10
CA ILE A 126 -18.94 6.40 1.09
C ILE A 126 -19.15 7.55 0.09
N LEU A 127 -19.01 8.81 0.54
CA LEU A 127 -19.03 10.01 -0.29
C LEU A 127 -18.09 11.06 0.32
N HIS A 128 -16.93 11.26 -0.28
CA HIS A 128 -16.08 12.41 0.03
C HIS A 128 -15.88 13.22 -1.25
N LEU A 129 -16.03 14.55 -1.16
CA LEU A 129 -15.58 15.43 -2.22
C LEU A 129 -14.08 15.69 -1.99
N PRO A 130 -13.19 15.19 -2.87
CA PRO A 130 -11.75 15.32 -2.65
C PRO A 130 -11.36 16.80 -2.68
N VAL A 131 -10.59 17.23 -1.69
CA VAL A 131 -10.05 18.59 -1.66
C VAL A 131 -9.15 18.76 -2.88
N PRO A 132 -9.26 19.87 -3.64
CA PRO A 132 -8.37 20.13 -4.76
C PRO A 132 -6.94 20.26 -4.23
N THR A 133 -6.15 19.22 -4.44
CA THR A 133 -4.77 19.12 -4.02
C THR A 133 -3.91 18.71 -5.20
N ARG A 134 -2.72 19.30 -5.33
CA ARG A 134 -1.76 18.81 -6.32
C ARG A 134 -1.32 17.40 -5.92
N VAL A 135 -1.08 16.51 -6.87
CA VAL A 135 -0.52 15.19 -6.58
C VAL A 135 0.75 15.05 -7.39
N TYR A 136 1.86 14.77 -6.70
CA TYR A 136 3.14 14.51 -7.35
C TYR A 136 3.40 13.02 -7.30
N GLN A 137 3.79 12.45 -8.43
CA GLN A 137 4.12 11.04 -8.52
C GLN A 137 5.46 10.89 -9.23
N GLN A 138 6.31 10.02 -8.69
CA GLN A 138 7.62 9.72 -9.26
C GLN A 138 7.80 8.21 -9.34
N VAL A 139 8.19 7.76 -10.54
CA VAL A 139 8.60 6.38 -10.79
C VAL A 139 10.12 6.34 -10.67
N LEU A 140 10.63 5.52 -9.75
CA LEU A 140 12.06 5.37 -9.52
C LEU A 140 12.66 4.35 -10.50
N PRO A 141 13.99 4.39 -10.72
CA PRO A 141 14.69 3.35 -11.47
C PRO A 141 14.46 1.94 -10.88
N PRO A 142 14.52 0.88 -11.71
CA PRO A 142 14.36 -0.49 -11.24
C PRO A 142 15.45 -0.89 -10.22
N VAL A 143 15.02 -1.41 -9.08
CA VAL A 143 15.89 -1.99 -8.05
C VAL A 143 16.10 -3.47 -8.39
N ARG A 144 17.36 -3.84 -8.61
CA ARG A 144 17.82 -5.23 -8.75
C ARG A 144 18.57 -5.65 -7.49
N PHE A 145 18.43 -6.92 -7.13
CA PHE A 145 19.07 -7.52 -5.98
C PHE A 145 20.29 -8.32 -6.42
N GLU A 146 21.30 -8.40 -5.55
CA GLU A 146 22.57 -9.08 -5.82
C GLU A 146 22.42 -10.60 -5.83
N ARG A 147 21.58 -11.13 -4.94
CA ARG A 147 21.22 -12.55 -4.83
C ARG A 147 19.75 -12.71 -5.19
N SER A 148 19.41 -13.81 -5.85
CA SER A 148 18.04 -14.17 -6.23
C SER A 148 17.84 -15.68 -6.12
N GLY A 149 16.59 -16.12 -6.16
CA GLY A 149 16.20 -17.53 -6.06
C GLY A 149 15.62 -17.90 -4.68
N PRO A 150 15.22 -19.17 -4.50
CA PRO A 150 14.55 -19.63 -3.29
C PRO A 150 15.36 -19.41 -2.02
N GLU A 151 16.68 -19.68 -2.07
CA GLU A 151 17.58 -19.51 -0.92
C GLU A 151 17.63 -18.05 -0.45
N ALA A 152 17.78 -17.11 -1.38
CA ALA A 152 17.81 -15.68 -1.07
C ALA A 152 16.47 -15.17 -0.52
N ALA A 153 15.35 -15.75 -0.95
CA ALA A 153 14.01 -15.40 -0.47
C ALA A 153 13.65 -16.01 0.90
N GLU A 154 14.41 -17.01 1.33
CA GLU A 154 14.26 -17.69 2.63
C GLU A 154 15.22 -17.13 3.69
N ASP A 155 16.33 -16.53 3.26
CA ASP A 155 17.24 -15.71 4.08
C ASP A 155 16.52 -14.46 4.62
N ALA A 156 16.12 -14.51 5.90
CA ALA A 156 15.34 -13.45 6.53
C ALA A 156 16.11 -12.13 6.65
N ASP A 157 17.42 -12.19 6.90
CA ASP A 157 18.26 -11.01 7.07
C ASP A 157 18.45 -10.30 5.74
N TYR A 158 18.69 -11.07 4.67
CA TYR A 158 18.80 -10.50 3.33
C TYR A 158 17.49 -9.90 2.81
N VAL A 159 16.37 -10.57 3.09
CA VAL A 159 15.04 -10.05 2.76
C VAL A 159 14.80 -8.71 3.47
N GLU A 160 15.21 -8.59 4.74
CA GLU A 160 15.07 -7.34 5.48
C GLU A 160 16.01 -6.24 4.96
N GLU A 161 17.26 -6.57 4.64
CA GLU A 161 18.19 -5.63 4.01
C GLU A 161 17.63 -5.08 2.68
N CYS A 162 17.11 -5.97 1.83
CA CYS A 162 16.46 -5.61 0.57
C CYS A 162 15.21 -4.76 0.81
N HIS A 163 14.44 -5.05 1.86
CA HIS A 163 13.29 -4.26 2.27
C HIS A 163 13.67 -2.84 2.66
N GLU A 164 14.62 -2.69 3.58
CA GLU A 164 15.11 -1.40 4.09
C GLU A 164 15.69 -0.54 2.96
N ARG A 165 16.43 -1.16 2.02
CA ARG A 165 16.93 -0.46 0.82
C ARG A 165 15.78 0.11 -0.01
N VAL A 166 14.77 -0.71 -0.34
CA VAL A 166 13.62 -0.25 -1.15
C VAL A 166 12.81 0.80 -0.40
N HIS A 167 12.53 0.56 0.89
CA HIS A 167 11.78 1.48 1.74
C HIS A 167 12.49 2.83 1.86
N GLY A 168 13.79 2.84 2.16
CA GLY A 168 14.61 4.05 2.29
C GLY A 168 14.64 4.86 1.00
N MET A 169 14.82 4.22 -0.16
CA MET A 169 14.73 4.90 -1.47
C MET A 169 13.38 5.57 -1.69
N MET A 170 12.29 4.88 -1.33
CA MET A 170 10.95 5.42 -1.48
C MET A 170 10.68 6.58 -0.51
N GLN A 171 11.14 6.49 0.73
CA GLN A 171 10.98 7.55 1.73
C GLN A 171 11.79 8.79 1.35
N ALA A 172 13.04 8.64 0.90
CA ALA A 172 13.85 9.76 0.42
C ALA A 172 13.18 10.49 -0.75
N CYS A 173 12.65 9.74 -1.73
CA CYS A 173 11.90 10.31 -2.84
C CYS A 173 10.63 11.04 -2.36
N LEU A 174 9.91 10.48 -1.37
CA LEU A 174 8.73 11.14 -0.80
C LEU A 174 9.12 12.48 -0.17
N ASP A 175 10.22 12.52 0.58
CA ASP A 175 10.72 13.75 1.22
C ASP A 175 11.11 14.82 0.19
N GLU A 176 11.75 14.41 -0.92
CA GLU A 176 12.06 15.30 -2.06
C GLU A 176 10.80 15.87 -2.72
N LEU A 177 9.80 15.02 -2.99
CA LEU A 177 8.53 15.46 -3.57
C LEU A 177 7.79 16.43 -2.64
N LEU A 178 7.83 16.20 -1.34
CA LEU A 178 7.24 17.10 -0.34
C LEU A 178 7.98 18.44 -0.26
N ALA A 179 9.31 18.44 -0.33
CA ALA A 179 10.11 19.65 -0.38
C ALA A 179 9.80 20.48 -1.63
N ARG A 180 9.75 19.83 -2.80
CA ARG A 180 9.37 20.46 -4.07
C ARG A 180 7.99 21.09 -3.99
N ARG A 181 7.01 20.36 -3.45
CA ARG A 181 5.64 20.86 -3.27
C ARG A 181 5.58 22.11 -2.41
N LYS A 182 6.37 22.19 -1.33
CA LYS A 182 6.44 23.39 -0.47
C LYS A 182 7.08 24.59 -1.17
N ALA A 183 7.97 24.36 -2.13
CA ALA A 183 8.60 25.43 -2.90
C ALA A 183 7.70 25.98 -4.03
N GLU A 184 6.78 25.15 -4.54
CA GLU A 184 5.86 25.50 -5.63
C GLU A 184 4.47 26.01 -5.15
N GLY A 185 4.24 26.06 -3.84
CA GLY A 185 2.98 26.49 -3.20
C GLY A 185 3.18 27.72 -2.35
#